data_AF-A0A1V1PR56-F1
#
_entry.id   AF-A0A1V1PR56-F1
#
_cell.length_a   1.000
_cell.length_b   1.000
_cell.length_c   1.000
_cell.angle_alpha   90.00
_cell.angle_beta   90.00
_cell.angle_gamma   90.00
#
_symmetry.space_group_name_H-M   'P 1'
#
loop_
_entity.id
_entity.type
_entity.pdbx_description
1 polymer ?
#
loop_
_entity_poly.entity_id
_entity_poly.type
_entity_poly.pdbx_seq_one_letter_code
_entity_poly.pdbx_strand_id
1 'polypeptide(L)'
;MVRTITFIIAFFAVAAGAVAQEALVGARGVARPGGAYVTLPSADASACAALCARDGLCMAWTQRVEPVCELKAVIPSPIAAPGVTSGLSARAPDFARHLAIAGAETTVDAPTPAQQPRAEYAQPAGDFALLGGLTDAESPLRPRFSGSP
;
A
#
# COMPACT_ATOMS: atom_id res chain seq x y z
N MET A 1 6.95 69.80 -1.73
CA MET A 1 7.54 68.69 -2.53
C MET A 1 7.23 67.37 -1.82
N VAL A 2 5.99 66.88 -1.90
CA VAL A 2 5.56 65.62 -1.25
C VAL A 2 4.45 65.05 -2.13
N ARG A 3 4.79 64.29 -3.18
CA ARG A 3 3.78 63.71 -4.08
C ARG A 3 4.29 62.60 -5.01
N THR A 4 5.21 61.76 -4.53
CA THR A 4 5.75 60.65 -5.35
C THR A 4 6.13 59.43 -4.51
N ILE A 5 5.37 59.12 -3.45
CA ILE A 5 5.56 57.88 -2.66
C ILE A 5 4.18 57.25 -2.45
N THR A 6 3.53 56.88 -3.53
CA THR A 6 2.34 56.04 -3.57
C THR A 6 2.44 55.34 -4.92
N PHE A 7 2.21 54.02 -4.99
CA PHE A 7 2.28 53.17 -6.21
C PHE A 7 3.51 52.27 -6.46
N ILE A 8 4.20 51.72 -5.44
CA ILE A 8 5.14 50.59 -5.71
C ILE A 8 4.91 49.32 -4.86
N ILE A 9 3.99 49.29 -3.89
CA ILE A 9 3.85 48.11 -2.99
C ILE A 9 2.44 47.51 -3.03
N ALA A 10 1.98 47.16 -4.23
CA ALA A 10 0.75 46.39 -4.41
C ALA A 10 0.94 45.33 -5.51
N PHE A 11 1.99 44.52 -5.40
CA PHE A 11 2.20 43.40 -6.33
C PHE A 11 2.96 42.21 -5.70
N PHE A 12 2.70 41.90 -4.44
CA PHE A 12 2.94 40.53 -3.95
C PHE A 12 1.70 39.69 -4.23
N ALA A 13 1.53 39.32 -5.50
CA ALA A 13 0.63 38.25 -5.89
C ALA A 13 1.19 36.94 -5.31
N VAL A 14 0.66 36.52 -4.16
CA VAL A 14 0.89 35.17 -3.62
C VAL A 14 0.22 34.20 -4.58
N ALA A 15 1.00 33.66 -5.53
CA ALA A 15 0.60 32.52 -6.33
C ALA A 15 0.42 31.33 -5.37
N ALA A 16 -0.82 31.05 -4.97
CA ALA A 16 -1.18 29.83 -4.29
C ALA A 16 -0.82 28.66 -5.22
N GLY A 17 0.24 27.93 -4.87
CA GLY A 17 0.77 26.82 -5.65
C GLY A 17 -0.30 25.74 -5.83
N ALA A 18 -0.54 25.35 -7.07
CA ALA A 18 -1.18 24.09 -7.37
C ALA A 18 -0.22 22.98 -6.95
N VAL A 19 -0.41 22.41 -5.76
CA VAL A 19 0.21 21.14 -5.40
C VAL A 19 -0.42 20.08 -6.32
N ALA A 20 0.26 19.76 -7.41
CA ALA A 20 -0.07 18.57 -8.17
C ALA A 20 0.21 17.38 -7.25
N GLN A 21 -0.85 16.86 -6.63
CA GLN A 21 -0.76 15.56 -5.98
C GLN A 21 -0.41 14.59 -7.08
N GLU A 22 0.81 14.07 -7.04
CA GLU A 22 1.20 12.96 -7.90
C GLU A 22 0.20 11.86 -7.64
N ALA A 23 -0.72 11.69 -8.59
CA ALA A 23 -1.51 10.50 -8.67
C ALA A 23 -0.45 9.41 -8.88
N LEU A 24 -0.09 8.70 -7.80
CA LEU A 24 0.85 7.60 -7.82
C LEU A 24 0.44 6.70 -8.98
N VAL A 25 1.12 6.83 -10.12
CA VAL A 25 0.72 6.11 -11.32
C VAL A 25 1.02 4.66 -11.00
N GLY A 26 -0.05 3.87 -10.95
CA GLY A 26 -0.06 2.53 -10.37
C GLY A 26 0.88 1.54 -11.05
N ALA A 27 1.00 0.36 -10.45
CA ALA A 27 1.78 -0.74 -11.01
C ALA A 27 1.09 -1.30 -12.26
N ARG A 28 1.84 -1.30 -13.38
CA ARG A 28 1.44 -1.99 -14.61
C ARG A 28 1.59 -3.50 -14.44
N GLY A 29 0.75 -4.26 -15.13
CA GLY A 29 0.77 -5.72 -15.05
C GLY A 29 0.24 -6.26 -13.73
N VAL A 30 -0.44 -5.43 -12.92
CA VAL A 30 -0.96 -5.80 -11.61
C VAL A 30 -2.45 -5.51 -11.54
N ALA A 31 -3.23 -6.53 -11.19
CA ALA A 31 -4.64 -6.39 -10.85
C ALA A 31 -4.85 -6.56 -9.34
N ARG A 32 -5.84 -5.86 -8.81
CA ARG A 32 -6.40 -6.10 -7.48
C ARG A 32 -7.85 -6.53 -7.66
N PRO A 33 -8.17 -7.83 -7.80
CA PRO A 33 -9.51 -8.28 -8.13
C PRO A 33 -10.48 -8.14 -6.95
N GLY A 34 -11.73 -7.79 -7.25
CA GLY A 34 -12.79 -7.62 -6.25
C GLY A 34 -12.75 -6.26 -5.54
N GLY A 35 -13.70 -6.03 -4.64
CA GLY A 35 -13.76 -4.80 -3.83
C GLY A 35 -14.12 -3.53 -4.59
N ALA A 36 -14.48 -3.63 -5.87
CA ALA A 36 -14.99 -2.50 -6.64
C ALA A 36 -16.40 -2.13 -6.18
N TYR A 37 -16.58 -0.87 -5.77
CA TYR A 37 -17.90 -0.33 -5.44
C TYR A 37 -18.48 0.50 -6.60
N VAL A 38 -17.62 1.02 -7.47
CA VAL A 38 -17.98 1.77 -8.66
C VAL A 38 -17.08 1.33 -9.82
N THR A 39 -17.71 1.17 -10.99
CA THR A 39 -17.04 0.88 -12.26
C THR A 39 -17.48 1.93 -13.27
N LEU A 40 -16.53 2.70 -13.81
CA LEU A 40 -16.82 3.82 -14.70
C LEU A 40 -15.85 3.88 -15.87
N PRO A 41 -16.24 4.45 -17.03
CA PRO A 41 -15.34 4.60 -18.15
C PRO A 41 -14.21 5.57 -17.81
N SER A 42 -13.00 5.26 -18.26
CA SER A 42 -11.83 6.11 -18.07
C SER A 42 -10.80 5.88 -19.17
N ALA A 43 -10.20 6.97 -19.64
CA ALA A 43 -9.31 6.95 -20.80
C ALA A 43 -8.01 6.18 -20.53
N ASP A 44 -7.45 6.31 -19.33
CA ASP A 44 -6.17 5.73 -18.95
C ASP A 44 -6.01 5.60 -17.44
N ALA A 45 -4.89 5.02 -17.01
CA ALA A 45 -4.60 4.80 -15.60
C ALA A 45 -4.49 6.11 -14.79
N SER A 46 -4.03 7.21 -15.40
CA SER A 46 -3.91 8.49 -14.73
C SER A 46 -5.29 9.11 -14.47
N ALA A 47 -6.22 8.99 -15.44
CA ALA A 47 -7.60 9.40 -15.28
C ALA A 47 -8.30 8.58 -14.18
N CYS A 48 -8.08 7.26 -14.17
CA CYS A 48 -8.61 6.38 -13.12
C CYS A 48 -8.07 6.74 -11.73
N ALA A 49 -6.78 7.01 -11.62
CA ALA A 49 -6.16 7.46 -10.37
C ALA A 49 -6.72 8.80 -9.89
N ALA A 50 -6.95 9.75 -10.82
CA ALA A 50 -7.54 11.05 -10.50
C ALA A 50 -9.00 10.94 -10.03
N LEU A 51 -9.78 10.03 -10.62
CA LEU A 51 -11.14 9.72 -10.17
C LEU A 51 -11.12 9.17 -8.73
N CYS A 52 -10.22 8.23 -8.44
CA CYS A 52 -10.03 7.71 -7.09
C CYS A 52 -9.56 8.80 -6.10
N ALA A 53 -8.67 9.70 -6.51
CA ALA A 53 -8.19 10.78 -5.64
C ALA A 53 -9.30 11.77 -5.24
N ARG A 54 -10.30 11.97 -6.12
CA ARG A 54 -11.45 12.85 -5.86
C ARG A 54 -12.54 12.20 -5.02
N ASP A 55 -12.54 10.88 -4.92
CA ASP A 55 -13.52 10.12 -4.14
C ASP A 55 -13.01 9.84 -2.71
N GLY A 56 -13.80 10.27 -1.72
CA GLY A 56 -13.49 10.10 -0.29
C GLY A 56 -13.45 8.65 0.19
N LEU A 57 -14.10 7.72 -0.53
CA LEU A 57 -14.17 6.30 -0.19
C LEU A 57 -13.07 5.48 -0.88
N CYS A 58 -12.47 6.00 -1.94
CA CYS A 58 -11.55 5.21 -2.75
C CYS A 58 -10.20 5.01 -2.07
N MET A 59 -9.86 3.75 -1.80
CA MET A 59 -8.56 3.31 -1.28
C MET A 59 -7.66 2.73 -2.37
N ALA A 60 -8.24 2.06 -3.37
CA ALA A 60 -7.51 1.47 -4.48
C ALA A 60 -8.28 1.61 -5.80
N TRP A 61 -7.58 1.52 -6.92
CA TRP A 61 -8.17 1.61 -8.25
C TRP A 61 -7.52 0.61 -9.21
N THR A 62 -8.27 0.16 -10.21
CA THR A 62 -7.77 -0.71 -11.29
C THR A 62 -8.28 -0.19 -12.63
N GLN A 63 -7.37 0.12 -13.55
CA GLN A 63 -7.64 0.41 -14.95
C GLN A 63 -7.44 -0.85 -15.79
N ARG A 64 -8.49 -1.23 -16.53
CA ARG A 64 -8.48 -2.36 -17.48
C ARG A 64 -8.29 -1.90 -18.93
N VAL A 65 -8.13 -2.88 -19.81
CA VAL A 65 -7.92 -2.69 -21.26
C VAL A 65 -9.20 -2.25 -21.95
N GLU A 66 -10.33 -2.85 -21.59
CA GLU A 66 -11.65 -2.28 -21.86
C GLU A 66 -11.70 -1.02 -20.98
N PRO A 67 -11.79 0.20 -21.53
CA PRO A 67 -11.44 1.47 -20.88
C PRO A 67 -12.31 1.77 -19.65
N VAL A 68 -12.05 1.04 -18.58
CA VAL A 68 -12.88 0.85 -17.41
C VAL A 68 -11.98 1.01 -16.20
N CYS A 69 -12.39 1.92 -15.34
CA CYS A 69 -11.82 2.17 -14.04
C CYS A 69 -12.72 1.57 -12.97
N GLU A 70 -12.15 0.68 -12.17
CA GLU A 70 -12.79 0.09 -11.00
C GLU A 70 -12.26 0.79 -9.74
N LEU A 71 -13.09 1.62 -9.10
CA LEU A 71 -12.80 2.25 -7.81
C LEU A 71 -13.16 1.31 -6.66
N LYS A 72 -12.27 1.22 -5.66
CA LYS A 72 -12.34 0.22 -4.59
C LYS A 72 -12.23 0.86 -3.22
N ALA A 73 -13.13 0.48 -2.31
CA ALA A 73 -13.19 0.97 -0.93
C ALA A 73 -12.35 0.09 0.02
N VAL A 74 -11.81 -1.00 -0.50
CA VAL A 74 -10.87 -1.90 0.16
C VAL A 74 -9.64 -2.05 -0.72
N ILE A 75 -8.58 -2.64 -0.19
CA ILE A 75 -7.33 -2.91 -0.91
C ILE A 75 -7.19 -4.43 -1.09
N PRO A 76 -7.69 -5.01 -2.20
CA PRO A 76 -7.48 -6.42 -2.47
C PRO A 76 -6.00 -6.74 -2.71
N SER A 77 -5.60 -7.97 -2.42
CA SER A 77 -4.24 -8.46 -2.71
C SER A 77 -3.90 -8.29 -4.20
N PRO A 78 -2.67 -7.85 -4.53
CA PRO A 78 -2.24 -7.73 -5.91
C PRO A 78 -1.98 -9.11 -6.52
N ILE A 79 -2.37 -9.29 -7.78
CA ILE A 79 -2.03 -10.44 -8.63
C ILE A 79 -1.41 -9.94 -9.94
N ALA A 80 -0.53 -10.74 -10.54
CA ALA A 80 -0.02 -10.45 -11.88
C ALA A 80 -1.14 -10.58 -12.91
N ALA A 81 -1.34 -9.53 -13.71
CA ALA A 81 -2.36 -9.45 -14.75
C ALA A 81 -1.88 -8.54 -15.88
N PRO A 82 -1.43 -9.09 -17.03
CA PRO A 82 -0.91 -8.28 -18.14
C PRO A 82 -2.01 -7.35 -18.70
N GLY A 83 -1.62 -6.14 -19.12
CA GLY A 83 -2.53 -5.14 -19.67
C GLY A 83 -3.38 -4.38 -18.64
N VAL A 84 -3.30 -4.73 -17.35
CA VAL A 84 -4.02 -4.04 -16.26
C VAL A 84 -3.06 -3.13 -15.49
N THR A 85 -3.52 -1.95 -15.09
CA THR A 85 -2.76 -1.07 -14.19
C THR A 85 -3.58 -0.83 -12.94
N SER A 86 -3.00 -1.02 -11.76
CA SER A 86 -3.70 -0.73 -10.49
C SER A 86 -2.83 0.06 -9.52
N GLY A 87 -3.45 0.89 -8.71
CA GLY A 87 -2.76 1.75 -7.75
C GLY A 87 -3.52 1.91 -6.45
N LEU A 88 -2.84 2.51 -5.48
CA LEU A 88 -3.42 2.89 -4.19
C LEU A 88 -3.60 4.41 -4.15
N SER A 89 -4.66 4.87 -3.51
CA SER A 89 -4.86 6.29 -3.26
C SER A 89 -4.07 6.76 -2.05
N ALA A 90 -3.95 8.07 -1.85
CA ALA A 90 -3.39 8.63 -0.62
C ALA A 90 -4.21 8.28 0.64
N ARG A 91 -5.44 7.80 0.49
CA ARG A 91 -6.32 7.37 1.58
C ARG A 91 -6.09 5.91 1.99
N ALA A 92 -5.37 5.13 1.18
CA ALA A 92 -4.95 3.80 1.58
C ALA A 92 -4.12 3.87 2.88
N PRO A 93 -4.32 2.94 3.82
CA PRO A 93 -3.49 2.88 5.03
C PRO A 93 -1.99 2.85 4.70
N ASP A 94 -1.18 3.53 5.52
CA ASP A 94 0.26 3.72 5.29
C ASP A 94 1.00 2.40 5.05
N PHE A 95 0.71 1.38 5.85
CA PHE A 95 1.32 0.06 5.70
C PHE A 95 1.08 -0.53 4.30
N ALA A 96 -0.11 -0.34 3.73
CA ALA A 96 -0.44 -0.84 2.39
C ALA A 96 0.32 -0.07 1.30
N ARG A 97 0.51 1.24 1.50
CA ARG A 97 1.27 2.10 0.59
C ARG A 97 2.77 1.78 0.62
N HIS A 98 3.34 1.52 1.80
CA HIS A 98 4.74 1.11 1.93
C HIS A 98 5.01 -0.27 1.32
N LEU A 99 4.12 -1.24 1.50
CA LEU A 99 4.24 -2.56 0.85
C LEU A 99 4.14 -2.47 -0.68
N ALA A 100 3.38 -1.51 -1.21
CA ALA A 100 3.29 -1.30 -2.65
C ALA A 100 4.59 -0.72 -3.24
N ILE A 101 5.31 0.11 -2.48
CA ILE A 101 6.61 0.68 -2.90
C ILE A 101 7.69 -0.40 -2.88
N ALA A 102 7.75 -1.21 -1.82
CA ALA A 102 8.75 -2.28 -1.69
C ALA A 102 8.66 -3.34 -2.79
N GLY A 103 7.48 -3.57 -3.37
CA GLY A 103 7.31 -4.51 -4.48
C GLY A 103 7.80 -3.97 -5.84
N ALA A 104 7.93 -2.66 -6.00
CA ALA A 104 8.32 -2.03 -7.27
C ALA A 104 9.83 -2.12 -7.56
N GLU A 105 10.67 -2.32 -6.53
CA GLU A 105 12.12 -2.42 -6.68
C GLU A 105 12.61 -3.81 -7.16
N THR A 106 11.72 -4.80 -7.29
CA THR A 106 12.12 -6.20 -7.51
C THR A 106 12.40 -6.60 -8.96
N THR A 107 12.36 -5.69 -9.95
CA THR A 107 12.54 -6.06 -11.37
C THR A 107 13.74 -5.41 -12.08
N VAL A 108 14.60 -4.69 -11.34
CA VAL A 108 15.87 -4.20 -11.89
C VAL A 108 16.99 -4.78 -11.04
N ASP A 109 17.65 -5.81 -11.55
CA ASP A 109 18.83 -6.43 -10.98
C ASP A 109 18.67 -7.00 -9.56
N ALA A 110 17.86 -8.05 -9.41
CA ALA A 110 18.12 -9.00 -8.34
C ALA A 110 19.38 -9.80 -8.70
N PRO A 111 20.55 -9.59 -8.05
CA PRO A 111 21.61 -10.58 -8.14
C PRO A 111 21.03 -11.90 -7.67
N THR A 112 21.26 -12.97 -8.44
CA THR A 112 21.01 -14.35 -8.01
C THR A 112 21.42 -14.46 -6.55
N PRO A 113 20.52 -14.84 -5.61
CA PRO A 113 20.92 -15.03 -4.24
C PRO A 113 22.00 -16.10 -4.25
N ALA A 114 23.26 -15.69 -4.06
CA ALA A 114 24.32 -16.63 -3.79
C ALA A 114 23.86 -17.39 -2.55
N GLN A 115 23.66 -18.69 -2.71
CA GLN A 115 23.33 -19.61 -1.64
C GLN A 115 24.36 -19.37 -0.52
N GLN A 116 23.98 -18.64 0.53
CA GLN A 116 24.85 -18.50 1.68
C GLN A 116 25.03 -19.90 2.24
N PRO A 117 26.27 -20.41 2.40
CA PRO A 117 26.47 -21.68 3.07
C PRO A 117 25.81 -21.53 4.44
N ARG A 118 24.90 -22.45 4.74
CA ARG A 118 24.19 -22.55 6.01
C ARG A 118 25.25 -22.57 7.10
N ALA A 119 25.50 -21.41 7.71
CA ALA A 119 26.20 -21.37 8.98
C ALA A 119 25.31 -22.17 9.93
N GLU A 120 25.81 -23.32 10.33
CA GLU A 120 25.30 -24.09 11.46
C GLU A 120 25.21 -23.10 12.63
N TYR A 121 24.00 -22.60 12.91
CA TYR A 121 23.78 -21.78 14.09
C TYR A 121 23.93 -22.70 15.29
N ALA A 122 25.16 -22.78 15.83
CA ALA A 122 25.39 -23.28 17.16
C ALA A 122 24.57 -22.40 18.10
N GLN A 123 23.47 -22.93 18.61
CA GLN A 123 22.64 -22.23 19.59
C GLN A 123 23.52 -21.87 20.79
N PRO A 124 23.68 -20.59 21.15
CA PRO A 124 24.21 -20.29 22.46
C PRO A 124 23.20 -20.83 23.46
N ALA A 125 23.65 -21.63 24.41
CA ALA A 125 22.87 -22.01 25.58
C ALA A 125 22.56 -20.73 26.36
N GLY A 126 21.49 -20.05 25.97
CA GLY A 126 20.99 -18.85 26.63
C GLY A 126 20.24 -19.26 27.89
N ASP A 127 20.57 -18.62 29.00
CA ASP A 127 19.85 -18.70 30.26
C ASP A 127 18.38 -18.28 30.06
N PHE A 128 17.51 -19.26 29.80
CA PHE A 128 16.05 -19.10 29.77
C PHE A 128 15.46 -18.68 31.13
N ALA A 129 16.29 -18.62 32.18
CA ALA A 129 15.91 -18.19 33.52
C ALA A 129 15.43 -16.73 33.60
N LEU A 130 15.83 -15.86 32.66
CA LEU A 130 15.39 -14.46 32.64
C LEU A 130 14.07 -14.23 31.87
N LEU A 131 13.52 -15.25 31.20
CA LEU A 131 12.26 -15.15 30.45
C LEU A 131 11.02 -15.47 31.28
N GLY A 132 11.16 -15.63 32.61
CA GLY A 132 10.01 -15.76 33.52
C GLY A 132 9.09 -16.94 33.18
N GLY A 133 9.66 -18.02 32.66
CA GLY A 133 8.94 -19.27 32.41
C GLY A 133 8.59 -19.93 33.74
N LEU A 134 7.31 -19.84 34.12
CA LEU A 134 6.71 -20.58 35.21
C LEU A 134 7.10 -22.06 35.09
N THR A 135 7.91 -22.51 36.04
CA THR A 135 8.23 -23.92 36.25
C THR A 135 6.95 -24.68 36.57
N ASP A 136 6.67 -25.69 35.76
CA ASP A 136 5.91 -26.93 36.02
C ASP A 136 4.88 -26.88 37.17
N ALA A 137 3.64 -26.57 36.81
CA ALA A 137 2.47 -27.12 37.49
C ALA A 137 1.58 -27.77 36.43
N GLU A 138 1.79 -29.07 36.28
CA GLU A 138 0.92 -30.06 35.66
C GLU A 138 -0.57 -29.71 35.87
N SER A 139 -1.29 -29.40 34.79
CA SER A 139 -2.75 -29.35 34.79
C SER A 139 -3.26 -29.96 33.50
N PRO A 140 -3.58 -31.27 33.48
CA PRO A 140 -4.22 -31.89 32.35
C PRO A 140 -5.73 -31.57 32.40
N LEU A 141 -6.11 -30.35 32.04
CA LEU A 141 -7.50 -30.04 31.71
C LEU A 141 -7.74 -30.32 30.22
N ARG A 142 -7.65 -31.59 29.83
CA ARG A 142 -8.30 -32.08 28.61
C ARG A 142 -9.67 -32.64 29.02
N PRO A 143 -10.79 -32.03 28.60
CA PRO A 143 -12.09 -32.66 28.79
C PRO A 143 -12.14 -33.94 27.94
N ARG A 144 -12.25 -35.10 28.60
CA ARG A 144 -12.62 -36.35 27.93
C ARG A 144 -14.10 -36.28 27.61
N PHE A 145 -14.43 -36.14 26.32
CA PHE A 145 -15.76 -36.49 25.82
C PHE A 145 -15.93 -38.01 25.96
N SER A 146 -16.43 -38.47 27.09
CA SER A 146 -17.00 -39.81 27.22
C SER A 146 -18.42 -39.76 26.68
N GLY A 147 -18.56 -40.08 25.40
CA GLY A 147 -19.86 -40.48 24.84
C GLY A 147 -20.07 -41.97 25.09
N SER A 148 -21.26 -42.33 25.59
CA SER A 148 -21.92 -43.64 25.41
C SER A 148 -23.22 -43.69 26.22
N PRO A 149 -24.22 -44.50 25.82
CA PRO A 149 -24.76 -44.78 24.49
C PRO A 149 -26.05 -44.00 24.17
#